data_AF-A0A7C3DTD5-F1
#
_entry.id   AF-A0A7C3DTD5-F1
#
_cell.length_a   1.000
_cell.length_b   1.000
_cell.length_c   1.000
_cell.angle_alpha   90.00
_cell.angle_beta   90.00
_cell.angle_gamma   90.00
#
_symmetry.space_group_name_H-M   'P 1'
#
loop_
_entity.id
_entity.type
_entity.pdbx_description
1 polymer ?
#
loop_
_entity_poly.entity_id
_entity_poly.type
_entity_poly.pdbx_seq_one_letter_code
_entity_poly.pdbx_strand_id
1 'polypeptide(L)'
;MSEELEKIIREEAKKLLESGEVRVIVGWEKGSAPFKTTPVFIDKPEDVDKLVWNPACANNLAVYLPQLVKDGAVGIIAKPCDTRAVVTLLQEKQIERGDIKVIGTACSGIIDEGALSRAGIDLTEVRDIKLDGENLIVTTESGTQTVPISQVEKEACRICEHRTPVFADVTVGEAQSSTAPADVEDMGTPEERRSFWAEQFERCIRCYACRQVCPQCYCAVCFIDRNDVRWTS
;
A
#
# COMPACT_ATOMS: atom_id res chain seq x y z
N MET A 1 -16.46 6.31 -9.29
CA MET A 1 -15.65 5.10 -9.55
C MET A 1 -15.03 4.50 -8.29
N SER A 2 -14.35 5.27 -7.40
CA SER A 2 -13.83 4.69 -6.15
C SER A 2 -14.92 4.15 -5.23
N GLU A 3 -16.05 4.85 -5.11
CA GLU A 3 -17.18 4.46 -4.24
C GLU A 3 -17.84 3.13 -4.66
N GLU A 4 -17.86 2.83 -5.96
CA GLU A 4 -18.39 1.56 -6.47
C GLU A 4 -17.43 0.40 -6.18
N LEU A 5 -16.13 0.60 -6.38
CA LEU A 5 -15.11 -0.39 -6.02
C LEU A 5 -15.09 -0.64 -4.51
N GLU A 6 -15.19 0.41 -3.71
CA GLU A 6 -15.28 0.32 -2.24
C GLU A 6 -16.48 -0.53 -1.83
N LYS A 7 -17.64 -0.35 -2.46
CA LYS A 7 -18.82 -1.16 -2.19
C LYS A 7 -18.59 -2.65 -2.50
N ILE A 8 -18.02 -2.96 -3.67
CA ILE A 8 -17.71 -4.35 -4.06
C ILE A 8 -16.71 -4.98 -3.08
N ILE A 9 -15.67 -4.24 -2.69
CA ILE A 9 -14.68 -4.70 -1.70
C ILE A 9 -15.36 -5.04 -0.37
N ARG A 10 -16.27 -4.19 0.12
CA ARG A 10 -17.02 -4.42 1.35
C ARG A 10 -17.93 -5.65 1.25
N GLU A 11 -18.60 -5.84 0.13
CA GLU A 11 -19.46 -7.01 -0.11
C GLU A 11 -18.65 -8.31 -0.11
N GLU A 12 -17.51 -8.35 -0.79
CA GLU A 12 -16.63 -9.54 -0.79
C GLU A 12 -16.00 -9.78 0.58
N ALA A 13 -15.54 -8.73 1.28
CA ALA A 13 -15.03 -8.85 2.64
C ALA A 13 -16.08 -9.41 3.60
N LYS A 14 -17.32 -8.92 3.50
CA LYS A 14 -18.45 -9.38 4.31
C LYS A 14 -18.74 -10.86 4.07
N LYS A 15 -18.81 -11.27 2.81
CA LYS A 15 -19.03 -12.67 2.42
C LYS A 15 -17.96 -13.61 2.96
N LEU A 16 -16.69 -13.21 2.91
CA LEU A 16 -15.58 -14.02 3.45
C LEU A 16 -15.66 -14.18 4.97
N LEU A 17 -16.11 -13.15 5.69
CA LEU A 17 -16.31 -13.22 7.14
C LEU A 17 -17.55 -14.06 7.52
N GLU A 18 -18.69 -13.85 6.84
CA GLU A 18 -19.94 -14.58 7.11
C GLU A 18 -19.84 -16.07 6.80
N SER A 19 -19.08 -16.43 5.76
CA SER A 19 -18.80 -17.84 5.42
C SER A 19 -17.82 -18.51 6.37
N GLY A 20 -17.07 -17.75 7.18
CA GLY A 20 -16.01 -18.25 8.04
C GLY A 20 -14.76 -18.71 7.29
N GLU A 21 -14.62 -18.40 6.00
CA GLU A 21 -13.41 -18.69 5.22
C GLU A 21 -12.18 -17.96 5.76
N VAL A 22 -12.40 -16.79 6.37
CA VAL A 22 -11.36 -16.01 7.05
C VAL A 22 -11.85 -15.57 8.42
N ARG A 23 -10.93 -15.48 9.37
CA ARG A 23 -11.16 -14.95 10.72
C ARG A 23 -11.18 -13.42 10.75
N VAL A 24 -10.37 -12.80 9.90
CA VAL A 24 -10.16 -11.34 9.89
C VAL A 24 -9.87 -10.85 8.48
N ILE A 25 -10.38 -9.67 8.14
CA ILE A 25 -10.04 -8.91 6.93
C ILE A 25 -9.07 -7.79 7.32
N VAL A 26 -7.94 -7.71 6.64
CA VAL A 26 -7.00 -6.58 6.73
C VAL A 26 -7.22 -5.65 5.54
N GLY A 27 -7.54 -4.39 5.84
CA GLY A 27 -7.84 -3.36 4.86
C GLY A 27 -7.32 -2.00 5.27
N TRP A 28 -7.88 -0.96 4.64
CA TRP A 28 -7.65 0.44 5.02
C TRP A 28 -8.93 1.05 5.58
N GLU A 29 -8.80 1.94 6.55
CA GLU A 29 -9.85 2.87 6.98
C GLU A 29 -9.38 4.33 6.82
N LYS A 30 -10.29 5.28 7.06
CA LYS A 30 -9.96 6.71 7.03
C LYS A 30 -8.88 7.03 8.07
N GLY A 31 -7.81 7.69 7.62
CA GLY A 31 -6.75 8.15 8.51
C GLY A 31 -7.10 9.45 9.23
N SER A 32 -6.12 9.99 9.95
CA SER A 32 -6.24 11.27 10.68
C SER A 32 -6.36 12.50 9.78
N ALA A 33 -6.07 12.35 8.49
CA ALA A 33 -6.20 13.40 7.47
C ALA A 33 -6.90 12.82 6.23
N PRO A 34 -7.63 13.62 5.44
CA PRO A 34 -8.39 13.10 4.30
C PRO A 34 -7.55 12.40 3.23
N PHE A 35 -6.30 12.83 3.07
CA PHE A 35 -5.30 12.24 2.16
C PHE A 35 -4.45 11.14 2.81
N LYS A 36 -4.88 10.61 3.96
CA LYS A 36 -4.26 9.50 4.67
C LYS A 36 -5.26 8.40 4.93
N THR A 37 -4.76 7.18 4.91
CA THR A 37 -5.47 6.00 5.40
C THR A 37 -4.64 5.32 6.47
N THR A 38 -5.27 4.48 7.27
CA THR A 38 -4.58 3.62 8.24
C THR A 38 -5.05 2.18 8.06
N PRO A 39 -4.19 1.18 8.34
CA PRO A 39 -4.63 -0.21 8.37
C PRO A 39 -5.77 -0.43 9.36
N VAL A 40 -6.75 -1.25 8.97
CA VAL A 40 -7.85 -1.68 9.83
C VAL A 40 -7.99 -3.20 9.78
N PHE A 41 -8.40 -3.79 10.90
CA PHE A 41 -8.60 -5.22 11.07
C PHE A 41 -10.07 -5.46 11.42
N ILE A 42 -10.80 -6.15 10.54
CA ILE A 42 -12.24 -6.38 10.66
C ILE A 42 -12.49 -7.86 10.91
N ASP A 43 -12.98 -8.20 12.09
CA ASP A 43 -13.34 -9.58 12.48
C ASP A 43 -14.87 -9.79 12.53
N LYS A 44 -15.65 -8.72 12.36
CA LYS A 44 -17.12 -8.72 12.37
C LYS A 44 -17.67 -8.28 11.02
N PRO A 45 -18.60 -9.04 10.42
CA PRO A 45 -19.22 -8.68 9.15
C PRO A 45 -19.89 -7.30 9.15
N GLU A 46 -20.35 -6.82 10.30
CA GLU A 46 -21.03 -5.52 10.42
C GLU A 46 -20.06 -4.32 10.34
N ASP A 47 -18.77 -4.56 10.59
CA ASP A 47 -17.75 -3.52 10.65
C ASP A 47 -17.09 -3.25 9.28
N VAL A 48 -17.49 -3.96 8.21
CA VAL A 48 -16.92 -3.79 6.86
C VAL A 48 -17.10 -2.37 6.31
N ASP A 49 -18.08 -1.61 6.81
CA ASP A 49 -18.29 -0.21 6.41
C ASP A 49 -17.15 0.73 6.81
N LYS A 50 -16.25 0.30 7.68
CA LYS A 50 -15.00 1.03 7.99
C LYS A 50 -13.98 0.96 6.85
N LEU A 51 -14.08 -0.06 5.99
CA LEU A 51 -13.15 -0.26 4.88
C LEU A 51 -13.31 0.86 3.85
N VAL A 52 -12.20 1.47 3.47
CA VAL A 52 -12.15 2.47 2.41
C VAL A 52 -11.20 2.04 1.31
N TRP A 53 -11.51 2.47 0.09
CA TRP A 53 -10.62 2.29 -1.05
C TRP A 53 -10.50 3.58 -1.86
N ASN A 54 -9.29 4.15 -1.85
CA ASN A 54 -8.97 5.39 -2.56
C ASN A 54 -7.46 5.51 -2.80
N PRO A 55 -7.01 6.49 -3.60
CA PRO A 55 -5.58 6.72 -3.88
C PRO A 55 -4.69 7.04 -2.66
N ALA A 56 -5.25 7.25 -1.46
CA ALA A 56 -4.48 7.41 -0.23
C ALA A 56 -4.14 6.08 0.49
N CYS A 57 -4.54 4.92 -0.07
CA CYS A 57 -4.26 3.56 0.45
C CYS A 57 -2.78 3.15 0.27
N ALA A 58 -1.87 3.90 0.87
CA ALA A 58 -0.43 3.80 0.65
C ALA A 58 0.24 2.64 1.41
N ASN A 59 -0.23 2.31 2.61
CA ASN A 59 0.40 1.28 3.46
C ASN A 59 0.36 -0.09 2.78
N ASN A 60 1.47 -0.84 2.82
CA ASN A 60 1.48 -2.23 2.37
C ASN A 60 0.98 -3.12 3.50
N LEU A 61 -0.21 -3.69 3.35
CA LEU A 61 -0.87 -4.48 4.39
C LEU A 61 -0.27 -5.89 4.54
N ALA A 62 0.54 -6.35 3.57
CA ALA A 62 1.16 -7.68 3.63
C ALA A 62 2.11 -7.84 4.83
N VAL A 63 2.61 -6.74 5.40
CA VAL A 63 3.46 -6.74 6.61
C VAL A 63 2.81 -7.44 7.80
N TYR A 64 1.47 -7.45 7.88
CA TYR A 64 0.74 -8.06 8.98
C TYR A 64 0.54 -9.57 8.82
N LEU A 65 0.62 -10.10 7.59
CA LEU A 65 0.25 -11.49 7.30
C LEU A 65 1.05 -12.51 8.11
N PRO A 66 2.40 -12.45 8.21
CA PRO A 66 3.17 -13.49 8.89
C PRO A 66 2.82 -13.68 10.37
N GLN A 67 2.27 -12.64 11.02
CA GLN A 67 1.80 -12.76 12.40
C GLN A 67 0.33 -13.18 12.46
N LEU A 68 -0.53 -12.60 11.63
CA LEU A 68 -1.98 -12.82 11.70
C LEU A 68 -2.41 -14.24 11.32
N VAL A 69 -1.72 -14.88 10.37
CA VAL A 69 -2.06 -16.24 9.91
C VAL A 69 -1.86 -17.30 11.00
N LYS A 70 -1.05 -17.01 12.03
CA LYS A 70 -0.84 -17.90 13.17
C LYS A 70 -2.12 -18.12 13.98
N ASP A 71 -3.02 -17.16 13.94
CA ASP A 71 -4.31 -17.20 14.66
C ASP A 71 -5.46 -17.66 13.75
N GLY A 72 -5.19 -18.09 12.51
CA GLY A 72 -6.17 -18.55 11.54
C GLY A 72 -6.18 -17.76 10.24
N ALA A 73 -7.01 -18.21 9.28
CA ALA A 73 -7.02 -17.68 7.93
C ALA A 73 -7.35 -16.17 7.87
N VAL A 74 -6.68 -15.45 6.97
CA VAL A 74 -6.72 -13.98 6.87
C VAL A 74 -7.14 -13.56 5.47
N GLY A 75 -8.14 -12.69 5.37
CA GLY A 75 -8.41 -11.99 4.13
C GLY A 75 -7.63 -10.67 4.07
N ILE A 76 -7.10 -10.32 2.90
CA ILE A 76 -6.34 -9.09 2.68
C ILE A 76 -6.87 -8.38 1.46
N ILE A 77 -7.10 -7.07 1.60
CA ILE A 77 -7.33 -6.19 0.46
C ILE A 77 -5.96 -5.72 -0.03
N ALA A 78 -5.64 -5.97 -1.29
CA ALA A 78 -4.28 -5.78 -1.80
C ALA A 78 -4.29 -5.05 -3.14
N LYS A 79 -3.57 -3.92 -3.18
CA LYS A 79 -3.17 -3.28 -4.44
C LYS A 79 -2.13 -4.13 -5.17
N PRO A 80 -1.86 -3.90 -6.47
CA PRO A 80 -0.97 -4.76 -7.26
C PRO A 80 0.46 -4.87 -6.69
N CYS A 81 0.98 -3.79 -6.11
CA CYS A 81 2.30 -3.84 -5.47
C CYS A 81 2.29 -4.61 -4.14
N ASP A 82 1.16 -4.64 -3.42
CA ASP A 82 1.01 -5.44 -2.20
C ASP A 82 0.88 -6.93 -2.53
N THR A 83 0.19 -7.30 -3.62
CA THR A 83 0.09 -8.71 -4.04
C THR A 83 1.46 -9.30 -4.40
N ARG A 84 2.39 -8.49 -4.95
CA ARG A 84 3.78 -8.90 -5.13
C ARG A 84 4.47 -9.22 -3.80
N ALA A 85 4.23 -8.41 -2.76
CA ALA A 85 4.76 -8.68 -1.43
C ALA A 85 4.18 -9.98 -0.84
N VAL A 86 2.89 -10.25 -1.06
CA VAL A 86 2.24 -11.52 -0.69
C VAL A 86 2.90 -12.69 -1.41
N VAL A 87 3.17 -12.58 -2.72
CA VAL A 87 3.87 -13.62 -3.48
C VAL A 87 5.26 -13.90 -2.92
N THR A 88 6.02 -12.87 -2.55
CA THR A 88 7.34 -13.07 -1.92
C THR A 88 7.21 -13.80 -0.57
N LEU A 89 6.24 -13.44 0.27
CA LEU A 89 5.99 -14.14 1.53
C LEU A 89 5.62 -15.62 1.32
N LEU A 90 4.86 -15.94 0.28
CA LEU A 90 4.55 -17.33 -0.12
C LEU A 90 5.81 -18.06 -0.58
N GLN A 91 6.65 -17.43 -1.41
CA GLN A 91 7.89 -18.01 -1.92
C GLN A 91 8.90 -18.27 -0.80
N GLU A 92 9.00 -17.36 0.17
CA GLU A 92 9.86 -17.47 1.34
C GLU A 92 9.23 -18.31 2.47
N LYS A 93 8.07 -18.91 2.22
CA LYS A 93 7.34 -19.81 3.13
C LYS A 93 7.02 -19.19 4.49
N GLN A 94 6.77 -17.89 4.51
CA GLN A 94 6.34 -17.18 5.72
C GLN A 94 4.83 -17.25 5.94
N ILE A 95 4.09 -17.55 4.88
CA ILE A 95 2.65 -17.81 4.88
C ILE A 95 2.37 -18.96 3.90
N GLU A 96 1.27 -19.69 4.10
CA GLU A 96 0.79 -20.69 3.13
C GLU A 96 -0.40 -20.16 2.33
N ARG A 97 -0.60 -20.71 1.13
CA ARG A 97 -1.70 -20.25 0.25
C ARG A 97 -3.08 -20.50 0.86
N GLY A 98 -3.22 -21.56 1.65
CA GLY A 98 -4.47 -21.91 2.33
C GLY A 98 -4.84 -20.94 3.46
N ASP A 99 -3.86 -20.21 3.99
CA ASP A 99 -4.07 -19.30 5.14
C ASP A 99 -4.58 -17.92 4.72
N ILE A 100 -4.67 -17.64 3.42
CA ILE A 100 -5.00 -16.30 2.92
C ILE A 100 -6.10 -16.29 1.86
N LYS A 101 -6.87 -15.20 1.84
CA LYS A 101 -7.76 -14.81 0.75
C LYS A 101 -7.43 -13.40 0.29
N VAL A 102 -7.13 -13.22 -0.99
CA VAL A 102 -6.66 -11.94 -1.53
C VAL A 102 -7.76 -11.29 -2.36
N ILE A 103 -8.28 -10.18 -1.85
CA ILE A 103 -9.15 -9.25 -2.60
C ILE A 103 -8.22 -8.25 -3.30
N GLY A 104 -7.87 -8.54 -4.55
CA GLY A 104 -7.02 -7.69 -5.36
C GLY A 104 -7.77 -6.50 -5.91
N THR A 105 -7.19 -5.30 -5.85
CA THR A 105 -7.80 -4.09 -6.41
C THR A 105 -6.99 -3.53 -7.56
N ALA A 106 -7.64 -3.13 -8.65
CA ALA A 106 -7.01 -2.32 -9.67
C ALA A 106 -6.66 -0.94 -9.08
N CYS A 107 -5.45 -0.45 -9.36
CA CYS A 107 -4.88 0.73 -8.73
C CYS A 107 -4.68 1.85 -9.74
N SER A 108 -5.22 3.04 -9.44
CA SER A 108 -5.05 4.25 -10.25
C SER A 108 -3.81 5.08 -9.93
N GLY A 109 -3.03 4.64 -8.94
CA GLY A 109 -1.90 5.40 -8.42
C GLY A 109 -2.11 5.74 -6.96
N ILE A 110 -1.00 5.88 -6.26
CA ILE A 110 -1.01 6.28 -4.86
C ILE A 110 -0.55 7.72 -4.80
N ILE A 111 -1.33 8.58 -4.14
CA ILE A 111 -1.00 10.01 -4.01
C ILE A 111 0.23 10.22 -3.12
N ASP A 112 0.94 11.31 -3.39
CA ASP A 112 2.09 11.77 -2.61
C ASP A 112 1.79 13.15 -2.00
N GLU A 113 1.99 13.28 -0.69
CA GLU A 113 1.78 14.54 0.04
C GLU A 113 2.65 15.67 -0.54
N GLY A 114 3.89 15.36 -0.88
CA GLY A 114 4.80 16.32 -1.50
C GLY A 114 4.35 16.76 -2.88
N ALA A 115 3.83 15.83 -3.69
CA ALA A 115 3.32 16.13 -5.03
C ALA A 115 2.04 16.97 -4.99
N LEU A 116 1.13 16.69 -4.06
CA LEU A 116 -0.04 17.53 -3.80
C LEU A 116 0.36 18.96 -3.43
N SER A 117 1.31 19.11 -2.49
CA SER A 117 1.82 20.43 -2.10
C SER A 117 2.48 21.18 -3.26
N ARG A 118 3.28 20.51 -4.09
CA ARG A 118 3.89 21.09 -5.30
C ARG A 118 2.87 21.49 -6.36
N ALA A 119 1.70 20.83 -6.39
CA ALA A 119 0.59 21.19 -7.27
C ALA A 119 -0.21 22.41 -6.78
N GLY A 120 0.22 23.06 -5.68
CA GLY A 120 -0.44 24.26 -5.14
C GLY A 120 -1.59 23.97 -4.18
N ILE A 121 -1.72 22.73 -3.71
CA ILE A 121 -2.74 22.35 -2.72
C ILE A 121 -2.19 22.59 -1.32
N ASP A 122 -2.85 23.47 -0.57
CA ASP A 122 -2.59 23.61 0.86
C ASP A 122 -3.19 22.41 1.61
N LEU A 123 -2.32 21.51 2.07
CA LEU A 123 -2.70 20.29 2.78
C LEU A 123 -3.45 20.57 4.09
N THR A 124 -3.31 21.77 4.68
CA THR A 124 -4.00 22.13 5.92
C THR A 124 -5.48 22.45 5.72
N GLU A 125 -5.86 22.84 4.51
CA GLU A 125 -7.25 23.17 4.16
C GLU A 125 -8.01 21.96 3.57
N VAL A 126 -7.34 20.86 3.26
CA VAL A 126 -7.97 19.69 2.62
C VAL A 126 -9.00 19.06 3.56
N ARG A 127 -10.23 18.93 3.08
CA ARG A 127 -11.37 18.33 3.78
C ARG A 127 -11.77 16.97 3.23
N ASP A 128 -11.62 16.76 1.93
CA ASP A 128 -11.95 15.50 1.28
C ASP A 128 -11.15 15.29 -0.01
N ILE A 129 -10.94 14.03 -0.39
CA ILE A 129 -10.35 13.65 -1.68
C ILE A 129 -11.19 12.58 -2.35
N LYS A 130 -11.47 12.74 -3.63
CA LYS A 130 -12.23 11.77 -4.41
C LYS A 130 -11.58 11.51 -5.75
N LEU A 131 -11.60 10.25 -6.16
CA LEU A 131 -11.13 9.84 -7.48
C LEU A 131 -12.31 9.80 -8.45
N ASP A 132 -12.20 10.58 -9.52
CA ASP A 132 -13.15 10.61 -10.63
C ASP A 132 -12.42 10.36 -11.95
N GLY A 133 -12.49 9.12 -12.44
CA GLY A 133 -11.70 8.67 -13.58
C GLY A 133 -10.20 8.79 -13.33
N GLU A 134 -9.51 9.56 -14.18
CA GLU A 134 -8.08 9.86 -14.10
C GLU A 134 -7.77 11.13 -13.28
N ASN A 135 -8.80 11.78 -12.73
CA ASN A 135 -8.67 13.03 -12.00
C ASN A 135 -8.92 12.82 -10.49
N LEU A 136 -8.14 13.52 -9.69
CA LEU A 136 -8.35 13.66 -8.26
C LEU A 136 -9.06 14.99 -8.00
N ILE A 137 -10.24 14.90 -7.41
CA ILE A 137 -11.02 16.03 -6.92
C ILE A 137 -10.63 16.25 -5.45
N VAL A 138 -10.03 17.39 -5.17
CA VAL A 138 -9.59 17.78 -3.82
C VAL A 138 -10.49 18.90 -3.33
N THR A 139 -11.22 18.65 -2.26
CA THR A 139 -12.08 19.64 -1.61
C THR A 139 -11.31 20.30 -0.49
N THR A 140 -11.12 21.61 -0.59
CA THR A 140 -10.47 22.48 0.42
C THR A 140 -11.49 23.44 1.03
N GLU A 141 -11.13 24.14 2.11
CA GLU A 141 -11.96 25.24 2.65
C GLU A 141 -12.24 26.33 1.62
N SER A 142 -11.24 26.64 0.81
CA SER A 142 -11.28 27.68 -0.22
C SER A 142 -12.01 27.26 -1.52
N GLY A 143 -12.42 26.00 -1.63
CA GLY A 143 -13.15 25.46 -2.79
C GLY A 143 -12.63 24.10 -3.27
N THR A 144 -13.09 23.69 -4.44
CA THR A 144 -12.72 22.40 -5.05
C THR A 144 -11.71 22.59 -6.17
N GLN A 145 -10.65 21.80 -6.15
CA GLN A 145 -9.63 21.75 -7.21
C GLN A 145 -9.62 20.35 -7.83
N THR A 146 -9.51 20.30 -9.16
CA THR A 146 -9.39 19.04 -9.90
C THR A 146 -8.00 18.95 -10.50
N VAL A 147 -7.26 17.91 -10.16
CA VAL A 147 -5.88 17.68 -10.62
C VAL A 147 -5.74 16.28 -11.21
N PRO A 148 -5.03 16.08 -12.33
CA PRO A 148 -4.77 14.74 -12.86
C PRO A 148 -3.98 13.90 -11.86
N ILE A 149 -4.37 12.64 -11.64
CA ILE A 149 -3.69 11.77 -10.66
C ILE A 149 -2.22 11.57 -11.00
N SER A 150 -1.86 11.55 -12.29
CA SER A 150 -0.49 11.44 -12.79
C SER A 150 0.45 12.55 -12.30
N GLN A 151 -0.09 13.74 -11.98
CA GLN A 151 0.69 14.86 -11.46
C GLN A 151 0.92 14.76 -9.94
N VAL A 152 0.01 14.13 -9.22
CA VAL A 152 -0.01 14.09 -7.75
C VAL A 152 0.23 12.70 -7.15
N GLU A 153 0.44 11.68 -7.99
CA GLU A 153 0.87 10.34 -7.56
C GLU A 153 2.37 10.28 -7.24
N LYS A 154 2.74 9.24 -6.49
CA LYS A 154 4.14 8.87 -6.24
C LYS A 154 4.87 8.65 -7.55
N GLU A 155 6.12 9.06 -7.60
CA GLU A 155 6.97 8.94 -8.78
C GLU A 155 7.03 7.51 -9.34
N ALA A 156 7.18 6.51 -8.46
CA ALA A 156 7.18 5.10 -8.85
C ALA A 156 5.86 4.63 -9.48
N CYS A 157 4.72 5.29 -9.20
CA CYS A 157 3.46 4.95 -9.83
C CYS A 157 3.43 5.40 -11.30
N ARG A 158 4.06 6.52 -11.66
CA ARG A 158 4.04 7.08 -13.02
C ARG A 158 4.59 6.13 -14.09
N ILE A 159 5.51 5.26 -13.69
CA ILE A 159 6.19 4.27 -14.54
C ILE A 159 5.69 2.83 -14.27
N CYS A 160 4.61 2.67 -13.50
CA CYS A 160 4.14 1.35 -13.10
C CYS A 160 3.40 0.65 -14.24
N GLU A 161 3.93 -0.51 -14.63
CA GLU A 161 3.33 -1.37 -15.66
C GLU A 161 2.24 -2.32 -15.13
N HIS A 162 2.08 -2.38 -13.80
CA HIS A 162 1.25 -3.38 -13.14
C HIS A 162 0.16 -2.71 -12.32
N ARG A 163 -0.78 -2.06 -13.01
CA ARG A 163 -1.95 -1.40 -12.39
C ARG A 163 -3.06 -2.40 -12.02
N THR A 164 -2.97 -3.65 -12.46
CA THR A 164 -3.87 -4.76 -12.13
C THR A 164 -3.13 -5.82 -11.32
N PRO A 165 -3.72 -6.38 -10.26
CA PRO A 165 -3.08 -7.44 -9.48
C PRO A 165 -2.92 -8.71 -10.32
N VAL A 166 -1.69 -9.22 -10.40
CA VAL A 166 -1.38 -10.50 -11.08
C VAL A 166 -1.77 -11.71 -10.22
N PHE A 167 -1.85 -11.52 -8.91
CA PHE A 167 -2.19 -12.55 -7.93
C PHE A 167 -3.32 -12.06 -7.03
N ALA A 168 -4.51 -12.67 -7.15
CA ALA A 168 -5.66 -12.44 -6.29
C ALA A 168 -6.65 -13.61 -6.38
N ASP A 169 -7.47 -13.80 -5.35
CA ASP A 169 -8.64 -14.68 -5.40
C ASP A 169 -9.80 -14.02 -6.15
N VAL A 170 -10.01 -12.73 -5.86
CA VAL A 170 -11.02 -11.89 -6.50
C VAL A 170 -10.32 -10.60 -6.94
N THR A 171 -10.54 -10.19 -8.18
CA THR A 171 -10.03 -8.91 -8.69
C THR A 171 -11.18 -7.92 -8.83
N VAL A 172 -11.04 -6.75 -8.21
CA VAL A 172 -12.02 -5.67 -8.21
C VAL A 172 -11.47 -4.48 -8.99
N GLY A 173 -12.25 -4.00 -9.97
CA GLY A 173 -11.91 -2.88 -10.84
C GLY A 173 -11.26 -3.29 -12.16
N GLU A 174 -11.25 -2.34 -13.10
CA GLU A 174 -10.80 -2.57 -14.47
C GLU A 174 -9.30 -2.37 -14.65
N ALA A 175 -8.74 -3.06 -15.63
CA ALA A 175 -7.34 -2.92 -16.00
C ALA A 175 -7.08 -1.52 -16.57
N GLN A 176 -6.13 -0.80 -15.96
CA GLN A 176 -5.71 0.50 -16.45
C GLN A 176 -4.51 0.35 -17.37
N SER A 177 -4.39 1.26 -18.34
CA SER A 177 -3.25 1.29 -19.26
C SER A 177 -1.96 1.50 -18.48
N SER A 178 -1.01 0.59 -18.66
CA SER A 178 0.36 0.78 -18.22
C SER A 178 1.08 1.78 -19.11
N THR A 179 1.91 2.62 -18.51
CA THR A 179 2.96 3.34 -19.22
C THR A 179 4.10 2.38 -19.55
N ALA A 180 4.83 2.63 -20.65
CA ALA A 180 6.05 1.90 -20.96
C ALA A 180 7.08 2.11 -19.83
N PRO A 181 7.96 1.12 -19.58
CA PRO A 181 8.91 1.22 -18.49
C PRO A 181 9.87 2.38 -18.80
N ALA A 182 10.16 3.19 -17.78
CA ALA A 182 11.23 4.17 -17.91
C ALA A 182 12.57 3.43 -18.01
N ASP A 183 13.46 3.94 -18.85
CA ASP A 183 14.84 3.46 -18.87
C ASP A 183 15.45 3.62 -17.47
N VAL A 184 16.18 2.61 -17.03
CA VAL A 184 16.91 2.68 -15.75
C VAL A 184 17.93 3.81 -15.90
N GLU A 185 17.75 4.88 -15.13
CA GLU A 185 18.69 6.00 -15.10
C GLU A 185 20.09 5.51 -14.75
N ASP A 186 21.10 6.06 -15.42
CA ASP A 186 22.49 5.77 -15.10
C ASP A 186 22.78 6.24 -13.67
N MET A 187 23.05 5.30 -12.77
CA MET A 187 23.39 5.57 -11.38
C MET A 187 24.83 6.07 -11.20
N GLY A 188 25.56 6.37 -12.29
CA GLY A 188 26.93 6.85 -12.28
C GLY A 188 27.95 5.76 -11.91
N THR A 189 29.16 6.18 -11.60
CA THR A 189 30.29 5.35 -11.18
C THR A 189 30.07 4.75 -9.77
N PRO A 190 30.80 3.68 -9.40
CA PRO A 190 30.72 3.14 -8.04
C PRO A 190 30.99 4.16 -6.92
N GLU A 191 31.85 5.16 -7.18
CA GLU A 191 32.18 6.22 -6.21
C GLU A 191 31.03 7.22 -6.04
N GLU A 192 30.37 7.60 -7.13
CA GLU A 192 29.16 8.44 -7.11
C GLU A 192 28.02 7.72 -6.40
N ARG A 193 27.80 6.43 -6.69
CA ARG A 193 26.81 5.61 -5.98
C ARG A 193 27.08 5.54 -4.49
N ARG A 194 28.36 5.35 -4.10
CA ARG A 194 28.76 5.30 -2.69
C ARG A 194 28.49 6.64 -1.99
N SER A 195 28.83 7.74 -2.65
CA SER A 195 28.63 9.09 -2.11
C SER A 195 27.15 9.41 -1.94
N PHE A 196 26.32 9.08 -2.94
CA PHE A 196 24.87 9.21 -2.88
C PHE A 196 24.28 8.46 -1.68
N TRP A 197 24.61 7.17 -1.50
CA TRP A 197 24.09 6.39 -0.38
C TRP A 197 24.62 6.88 0.97
N ALA A 198 25.87 7.34 1.04
CA ALA A 198 26.42 7.92 2.27
C ALA A 198 25.61 9.14 2.73
N GLU A 199 25.24 10.04 1.80
CA GLU A 199 24.37 11.19 2.08
C GLU A 199 22.98 10.75 2.58
N GLN A 200 22.36 9.75 1.94
CA GLN A 200 21.06 9.24 2.38
C GLN A 200 21.12 8.65 3.79
N PHE A 201 22.20 7.94 4.14
CA PHE A 201 22.38 7.32 5.45
C PHE A 201 22.84 8.28 6.55
N GLU A 202 23.47 9.42 6.22
CA GLU A 202 23.87 10.44 7.20
C GLU A 202 22.67 10.99 7.99
N ARG A 203 21.48 11.00 7.37
CA ARG A 203 20.21 11.43 7.99
C ARG A 203 19.58 10.39 8.91
N CYS A 204 20.16 9.19 9.02
CA CYS A 204 19.58 8.09 9.76
C CYS A 204 19.70 8.28 11.28
N ILE A 205 18.56 8.43 11.96
CA ILE A 205 18.48 8.50 13.43
C ILE A 205 18.25 7.13 14.10
N ARG A 206 18.41 6.03 13.35
CA ARG A 206 18.16 4.65 13.82
C ARG A 206 16.76 4.46 14.43
N CYS A 207 15.74 5.07 13.83
CA CYS A 207 14.35 4.84 14.24
C CYS A 207 13.79 3.49 13.78
N TYR A 208 14.50 2.77 12.90
CA TYR A 208 14.13 1.47 12.34
C TYR A 208 12.81 1.43 11.55
N ALA A 209 12.24 2.59 11.17
CA ALA A 209 11.00 2.65 10.40
C ALA A 209 11.10 1.92 9.05
N CYS A 210 12.25 2.01 8.38
CA CYS A 210 12.51 1.30 7.11
C CYS A 210 12.42 -0.22 7.26
N ARG A 211 12.81 -0.78 8.42
CA ARG A 211 12.63 -2.19 8.74
C ARG A 211 11.16 -2.50 9.03
N GLN A 212 10.50 -1.68 9.85
CA GLN A 212 9.12 -1.95 10.28
C GLN A 212 8.11 -1.87 9.12
N VAL A 213 8.38 -1.04 8.11
CA VAL A 213 7.49 -0.90 6.93
C VAL A 213 7.73 -1.98 5.87
N CYS A 214 8.87 -2.67 5.92
CA CYS A 214 9.20 -3.68 4.93
C CYS A 214 8.33 -4.93 5.14
N PRO A 215 7.51 -5.33 4.16
CA PRO A 215 6.67 -6.53 4.29
C PRO A 215 7.49 -7.82 4.38
N GLN A 216 8.79 -7.77 4.00
CA GLN A 216 9.71 -8.90 4.06
C GLN A 216 10.54 -8.93 5.36
N CYS A 217 10.27 -8.03 6.32
CA CYS A 217 10.92 -8.03 7.62
C CYS A 217 10.07 -8.79 8.65
N TYR A 218 10.09 -10.12 8.60
CA TYR A 218 9.26 -11.01 9.44
C TYR A 218 10.03 -11.75 10.56
N CYS A 219 11.33 -11.51 10.70
CA CYS A 219 12.15 -12.14 11.73
C CYS A 219 11.58 -11.84 13.14
N ALA A 220 11.34 -12.89 13.94
CA ALA A 220 10.89 -12.74 15.33
C ALA A 220 11.90 -11.98 16.21
N VAL A 221 13.20 -12.16 15.94
CA VAL A 221 14.30 -11.41 16.56
C VAL A 221 15.18 -10.87 15.45
N CYS A 222 15.24 -9.55 15.30
CA CYS A 222 16.05 -8.95 14.24
C CYS A 222 17.53 -8.94 14.60
N PHE A 223 18.37 -9.29 13.63
CA PHE A 223 19.82 -9.24 13.80
C PHE A 223 20.34 -7.80 13.97
N ILE A 224 19.63 -6.79 13.43
CA ILE A 224 19.97 -5.37 13.58
C ILE A 224 19.80 -4.90 15.04
N ASP A 225 18.86 -5.50 15.78
CA ASP A 225 18.65 -5.19 17.21
C ASP A 225 19.65 -5.90 18.12
N ARG A 226 20.49 -6.79 17.59
CA ARG A 226 21.49 -7.50 18.40
C ARG A 226 22.71 -6.61 18.58
N ASN A 227 23.05 -6.32 19.83
CA ASN A 227 24.25 -5.56 20.20
C ASN A 227 25.57 -6.23 19.75
N ASP A 228 25.53 -7.54 19.47
CA ASP A 228 26.71 -8.35 19.19
C ASP A 228 26.72 -8.78 17.71
N VAL A 229 26.96 -7.82 16.81
CA VAL A 229 27.05 -8.10 15.38
C VAL A 229 28.46 -8.55 15.01
N ARG A 230 28.71 -9.86 15.03
CA ARG A 230 29.86 -10.49 14.35
C ARG A 230 29.60 -10.46 12.84
N TRP A 231 29.92 -9.34 12.20
CA TRP A 231 29.80 -9.13 10.74
C TRP A 231 30.86 -9.87 9.90
N THR A 232 31.66 -10.75 10.48
CA THR A 232 32.68 -11.52 9.75
C THR A 232 32.86 -12.89 10.39
N SER A 233 32.64 -13.93 9.59
CA SER A 233 33.54 -15.09 9.54
C SER A 233 34.27 -15.01 8.22
#